data_AF-A0A956HVJ0-F1
#
_entry.id   AF-A0A956HVJ0-F1
#
_cell.length_a   1.000
_cell.length_b   1.000
_cell.length_c   1.000
_cell.angle_alpha   90.00
_cell.angle_beta   90.00
_cell.angle_gamma   90.00
#
_symmetry.space_group_name_H-M   'P 1'
#
loop_
_entity.id
_entity.type
_entity.pdbx_description
1 polymer ?
#
loop_
_entity_poly.entity_id
_entity_poly.type
_entity_poly.pdbx_seq_one_letter_code
_entity_poly.pdbx_strand_id
1 'polypeptide(L)'
;MTSRLPARLDLDRIVFDGEVEMREALMKDARFRRVIEDRDPKRVLAARRQLLLSALRLSPTLAPEAYQALEDVIRTLGIEVPIELYCVSEREINAFVVPPEGGVVLLGITSEGLERLDGGELRFVFGHELGHALFDHFRLSPEQLVEDETLAPIHLARLCAWMRYAELSADRVGLLCCDDFDTAVRAFFKLTSGLSSQSYLRHAEECATQFAAVAADAMESSEQDWFSTHPYSPLRIKALDAFSRSKTYHDLLGRRGSDVAFHQLLGKSGKALTEAELEREVREIMRLMDPSFLGDASPVAPLVQEYLALAGMDVALADGTVARGEKKALGRLVGKRGVTQAKEKLAALSAEEHAARLGELGRELSLKLSPNRRLKIIEDLVVVALADNELHQAEVEVLIDAARRLDVTPQFVEATLNRALSGLD
;
A
#
# COMPACT_ATOMS: atom_id res chain seq x y z
N MET A 1 6.52 -12.61 21.00
CA MET A 1 5.52 -13.66 20.74
C MET A 1 4.65 -13.20 19.57
N THR A 2 4.45 -14.05 18.57
CA THR A 2 3.71 -13.75 17.34
C THR A 2 2.24 -13.48 17.68
N SER A 3 1.76 -12.26 17.41
CA SER A 3 0.37 -11.80 17.62
C SER A 3 -0.60 -12.23 16.52
N ARG A 4 -0.14 -13.03 15.55
CA ARG A 4 -0.99 -13.56 14.49
C ARG A 4 -2.01 -14.55 15.07
N LEU A 5 -3.26 -14.39 14.68
CA LEU A 5 -4.31 -15.34 15.01
C LEU A 5 -4.03 -16.69 14.33
N PRO A 6 -4.17 -17.83 15.05
CA PRO A 6 -4.06 -19.13 14.44
C PRO A 6 -5.24 -19.37 13.49
N ALA A 7 -4.94 -19.80 12.26
CA ALA A 7 -5.90 -20.17 11.22
C ALA A 7 -5.45 -21.44 10.50
N ARG A 8 -6.41 -22.15 9.88
CA ARG A 8 -6.14 -23.37 9.10
C ARG A 8 -5.89 -23.11 7.62
N LEU A 9 -6.25 -21.92 7.14
CA LEU A 9 -5.94 -21.48 5.78
C LEU A 9 -4.45 -21.21 5.61
N ASP A 10 -3.96 -21.49 4.41
CA ASP A 10 -2.60 -21.13 4.00
C ASP A 10 -2.55 -19.62 3.71
N LEU A 11 -2.25 -18.83 4.75
CA LEU A 11 -2.23 -17.38 4.71
C LEU A 11 -1.20 -16.84 3.71
N ASP A 12 -0.11 -17.58 3.47
CA ASP A 12 0.96 -17.16 2.56
C ASP A 12 0.50 -17.17 1.09
N ARG A 13 -0.52 -17.97 0.75
CA ARG A 13 -1.16 -17.95 -0.58
C ARG A 13 -2.20 -16.84 -0.74
N ILE A 14 -2.65 -16.25 0.37
CA ILE A 14 -3.72 -15.24 0.35
C ILE A 14 -3.13 -13.84 0.37
N VAL A 15 -2.08 -13.61 1.17
CA VAL A 15 -1.43 -12.30 1.29
C VAL A 15 -0.96 -11.79 -0.07
N PHE A 16 -1.08 -10.49 -0.31
CA PHE A 16 -0.53 -9.83 -1.50
C PHE A 16 1.00 -9.73 -1.38
N ASP A 17 1.74 -10.14 -2.42
CA ASP A 17 3.22 -10.17 -2.37
C ASP A 17 3.80 -8.78 -2.07
N GLY A 18 3.19 -7.73 -2.63
CA GLY A 18 3.62 -6.35 -2.39
C GLY A 18 3.48 -5.91 -0.94
N GLU A 19 2.52 -6.47 -0.18
CA GLU A 19 2.40 -6.22 1.26
C GLU A 19 3.63 -6.80 1.99
N VAL A 20 3.99 -8.05 1.69
CA VAL A 20 5.12 -8.75 2.33
C VAL A 20 6.42 -8.04 2.00
N GLU A 21 6.66 -7.75 0.71
CA GLU A 21 7.84 -7.02 0.22
C GLU A 21 7.97 -5.64 0.89
N MET A 22 6.89 -4.87 0.97
CA MET A 22 6.89 -3.54 1.58
C MET A 22 7.10 -3.62 3.10
N ARG A 23 6.47 -4.58 3.78
CA ARG A 23 6.67 -4.82 5.21
C ARG A 23 8.13 -5.15 5.50
N GLU A 24 8.74 -6.04 4.72
CA GLU A 24 10.16 -6.38 4.87
C GLU A 24 11.07 -5.17 4.61
N ALA A 25 10.77 -4.37 3.59
CA ALA A 25 11.52 -3.16 3.28
C ALA A 25 11.46 -2.14 4.42
N LEU A 26 10.26 -1.93 5.00
CA LEU A 26 10.06 -1.07 6.16
C LEU A 26 10.81 -1.59 7.40
N MET A 27 10.72 -2.89 7.68
CA MET A 27 11.35 -3.50 8.86
C MET A 27 12.88 -3.57 8.77
N LYS A 28 13.49 -3.42 7.58
CA LYS A 28 14.94 -3.31 7.40
C LYS A 28 15.49 -1.98 7.93
N ASP A 29 14.69 -0.91 7.94
CA ASP A 29 15.09 0.36 8.53
C ASP A 29 15.05 0.25 10.06
N ALA A 30 16.22 0.36 10.70
CA ALA A 30 16.37 0.21 12.15
C ALA A 30 15.58 1.28 12.94
N ARG A 31 15.38 2.48 12.37
CA ARG A 31 14.61 3.56 13.02
C ARG A 31 13.13 3.23 12.99
N PHE A 32 12.64 2.80 11.83
CA PHE A 32 11.26 2.37 11.69
C PHE A 32 10.95 1.22 12.65
N ARG A 33 11.86 0.23 12.74
CA ARG A 33 11.76 -0.88 13.69
C ARG A 33 11.67 -0.40 15.15
N ARG A 34 12.51 0.54 15.56
CA ARG A 34 12.52 1.10 16.91
C ARG A 34 11.19 1.75 17.28
N VAL A 35 10.63 2.58 16.39
CA VAL A 35 9.33 3.25 16.61
C VAL A 35 8.19 2.23 16.78
N ILE A 36 8.25 1.10 16.08
CA ILE A 36 7.26 0.02 16.24
C ILE A 36 7.44 -0.75 17.56
N GLU A 37 8.69 -0.98 17.97
CA GLU A 37 9.03 -1.77 19.15
C GLU A 37 8.70 -1.05 20.47
N ASP A 38 8.75 0.29 20.50
CA ASP A 38 8.42 1.13 21.68
C ASP A 38 6.91 1.22 22.00
N ARG A 39 6.11 0.27 21.52
CA ARG A 39 4.65 0.25 21.70
C ARG A 39 4.27 0.05 23.17
N ASP A 40 3.52 0.99 23.76
CA ASP A 40 2.95 0.83 25.10
C ASP A 40 1.83 -0.24 25.08
N PRO A 41 2.00 -1.38 25.77
CA PRO A 41 0.97 -2.43 25.86
C PRO A 41 -0.34 -1.96 26.51
N LYS A 42 -0.32 -0.85 27.27
CA LYS A 42 -1.48 -0.33 28.01
C LYS A 42 -2.57 0.25 27.12
N ARG A 43 -2.27 0.66 25.87
CA ARG A 43 -3.28 1.19 24.94
C ARG A 43 -4.30 0.14 24.51
N VAL A 44 -3.93 -1.14 24.44
CA VAL A 44 -4.83 -2.22 24.02
C VAL A 44 -5.89 -2.52 25.09
N LEU A 45 -5.50 -2.56 26.38
CA LEU A 45 -6.40 -2.85 27.52
C LEU A 45 -7.59 -1.88 27.68
N ALA A 46 -7.50 -0.69 27.07
CA ALA A 46 -8.56 0.31 27.10
C ALA A 46 -9.73 -0.02 26.14
N ALA A 47 -9.46 -0.71 25.03
CA ALA A 47 -10.42 -0.87 23.93
C ALA A 47 -11.59 -1.79 24.32
N ARG A 48 -11.33 -2.96 24.92
CA ARG A 48 -12.39 -3.87 25.38
C ARG A 48 -13.29 -3.22 26.42
N ARG A 49 -12.68 -2.52 27.38
CA ARG A 49 -13.43 -1.80 28.43
C ARG A 49 -14.30 -0.71 27.82
N GLN A 50 -13.79 0.05 26.85
CA GLN A 50 -14.56 1.07 26.16
C GLN A 50 -15.76 0.47 25.44
N LEU A 51 -15.58 -0.60 24.66
CA LEU A 51 -16.68 -1.27 23.98
C LEU A 51 -17.74 -1.81 24.94
N LEU A 52 -17.33 -2.38 26.07
CA LEU A 52 -18.28 -2.83 27.11
C LEU A 52 -19.08 -1.67 27.73
N LEU A 53 -18.57 -0.43 27.68
CA LEU A 53 -19.25 0.76 28.22
C LEU A 53 -20.09 1.49 27.18
N SER A 54 -19.74 1.42 25.89
CA SER A 54 -20.34 2.25 24.84
C SER A 54 -20.97 1.48 23.67
N ALA A 55 -20.86 0.15 23.64
CA ALA A 55 -21.37 -0.70 22.56
C ALA A 55 -22.25 -1.83 23.09
N LEU A 56 -23.19 -2.29 22.26
CA LEU A 56 -24.06 -3.41 22.58
C LEU A 56 -23.38 -4.72 22.18
N ARG A 57 -23.05 -5.57 23.16
CA ARG A 57 -22.59 -6.94 22.87
C ARG A 57 -23.72 -7.73 22.24
N LEU A 58 -23.51 -8.19 21.01
CA LEU A 58 -24.50 -9.00 20.32
C LEU A 58 -24.52 -10.43 20.91
N SER A 59 -25.61 -11.14 20.65
CA SER A 59 -25.75 -12.57 20.97
C SER A 59 -26.48 -13.28 19.83
N PRO A 60 -26.40 -14.63 19.74
CA PRO A 60 -27.13 -15.38 18.73
C PRO A 60 -28.64 -15.13 18.74
N THR A 61 -29.21 -14.77 19.90
CA THR A 61 -30.63 -14.44 20.03
C THR A 61 -30.96 -13.02 19.60
N LEU A 62 -30.02 -12.08 19.76
CA LEU A 62 -30.24 -10.67 19.48
C LEU A 62 -30.02 -10.35 17.99
N ALA A 63 -29.00 -10.95 17.39
CA ALA A 63 -28.61 -10.72 16.00
C ALA A 63 -28.28 -12.06 15.31
N PRO A 64 -29.28 -12.94 15.07
CA PRO A 64 -29.07 -14.30 14.57
C PRO A 64 -28.37 -14.33 13.22
N GLU A 65 -28.71 -13.44 12.30
CA GLU A 65 -28.12 -13.38 10.96
C GLU A 65 -26.64 -12.99 10.99
N ALA A 66 -26.28 -11.98 11.80
CA ALA A 66 -24.90 -11.57 11.98
C ALA A 66 -24.06 -12.64 12.69
N TYR A 67 -24.63 -13.33 13.67
CA TYR A 67 -23.97 -14.46 14.31
C TYR A 67 -23.74 -15.62 13.36
N GLN A 68 -24.73 -15.95 12.53
CA GLN A 68 -24.58 -16.99 11.51
C GLN A 68 -23.48 -16.63 10.51
N ALA A 69 -23.44 -15.38 10.04
CA ALA A 69 -22.39 -14.90 9.16
C ALA A 69 -21.00 -15.01 9.83
N LEU A 70 -20.87 -14.60 11.10
CA LEU A 70 -19.63 -14.73 11.85
C LEU A 70 -19.20 -16.20 12.02
N GLU A 71 -20.12 -17.11 12.35
CA GLU A 71 -19.82 -18.54 12.46
C GLU A 71 -19.35 -19.15 11.14
N ASP A 72 -19.97 -18.75 10.02
CA ASP A 72 -19.55 -19.16 8.69
C ASP A 72 -18.12 -18.66 8.38
N VAL A 73 -17.81 -17.40 8.72
CA VAL A 73 -16.46 -16.84 8.57
C VAL A 73 -15.44 -17.59 9.43
N ILE A 74 -15.73 -17.80 10.71
CA ILE A 74 -14.85 -18.55 11.64
C ILE A 74 -14.56 -19.95 11.08
N ARG A 75 -15.58 -20.63 10.54
CA ARG A 75 -15.45 -21.95 9.94
C ARG A 75 -14.59 -21.91 8.67
N THR A 76 -14.81 -20.95 7.78
CA THR A 76 -14.04 -20.79 6.54
C THR A 76 -12.58 -20.48 6.83
N LEU A 77 -12.30 -19.59 7.79
CA LEU A 77 -10.94 -19.19 8.15
C LEU A 77 -10.23 -20.20 9.06
N GLY A 78 -11.00 -21.05 9.75
CA GLY A 78 -10.49 -21.99 10.73
C GLY A 78 -9.89 -21.28 11.95
N ILE A 79 -10.50 -20.18 12.40
CA ILE A 79 -10.07 -19.43 13.58
C ILE A 79 -10.44 -20.20 14.84
N GLU A 80 -9.46 -20.44 15.71
CA GLU A 80 -9.65 -21.22 16.95
C GLU A 80 -9.85 -20.36 18.21
N VAL A 81 -9.66 -19.03 18.07
CA VAL A 81 -9.75 -18.06 19.16
C VAL A 81 -11.19 -17.54 19.28
N PRO A 82 -11.74 -17.34 20.50
CA PRO A 82 -13.07 -16.77 20.67
C PRO A 82 -13.17 -15.34 20.12
N ILE A 83 -14.28 -15.06 19.45
CA ILE A 83 -14.60 -13.74 18.88
C ILE A 83 -15.86 -13.20 19.57
N GLU A 84 -15.79 -11.97 20.09
CA GLU A 84 -16.94 -11.24 20.63
C GLU A 84 -17.42 -10.21 19.62
N LEU A 85 -18.71 -10.24 19.28
CA LEU A 85 -19.34 -9.32 18.33
C LEU A 85 -20.07 -8.19 19.06
N TYR A 86 -19.82 -6.95 18.63
CA TYR A 86 -20.39 -5.73 19.20
C TYR A 86 -21.08 -4.89 18.13
N CYS A 87 -22.17 -4.22 18.53
CA CYS A 87 -22.83 -3.20 17.72
C CYS A 87 -22.57 -1.81 18.33
N VAL A 88 -22.03 -0.89 17.52
CA VAL A 88 -21.82 0.51 17.88
C VAL A 88 -22.87 1.40 17.20
N SER A 89 -23.38 2.40 17.92
CA SER A 89 -24.43 3.29 17.40
C SER A 89 -23.82 4.38 16.49
N GLU A 90 -23.77 4.11 15.20
CA GLU A 90 -23.23 5.03 14.18
C GLU A 90 -24.07 5.02 12.91
N ARG A 91 -24.08 6.15 12.19
CA ARG A 91 -24.90 6.38 10.98
C ARG A 91 -24.22 5.93 9.69
N GLU A 92 -22.93 5.66 9.74
CA GLU A 92 -22.14 5.16 8.61
C GLU A 92 -22.11 3.63 8.66
N ILE A 93 -22.09 2.98 7.50
CA ILE A 93 -21.89 1.54 7.41
C ILE A 93 -20.40 1.29 7.64
N ASN A 94 -20.04 0.66 8.75
CA ASN A 94 -18.64 0.36 9.07
C ASN A 94 -18.53 -0.91 9.93
N ALA A 95 -17.34 -1.50 9.94
CA ALA A 95 -16.94 -2.56 10.84
C ALA A 95 -15.48 -2.36 11.25
N PHE A 96 -15.07 -2.99 12.34
CA PHE A 96 -13.68 -2.94 12.79
C PHE A 96 -13.35 -4.18 13.59
N VAL A 97 -12.09 -4.61 13.57
CA VAL A 97 -11.58 -5.58 14.53
C VAL A 97 -10.54 -4.96 15.46
N VAL A 98 -10.60 -5.35 16.72
CA VAL A 98 -9.56 -5.05 17.72
C VAL A 98 -8.67 -6.29 17.85
N PRO A 99 -7.33 -6.11 17.84
CA PRO A 99 -6.39 -7.19 18.08
C PRO A 99 -6.74 -8.02 19.32
N PRO A 100 -6.35 -9.31 19.35
CA PRO A 100 -6.69 -10.19 20.46
C PRO A 100 -6.17 -9.63 21.78
N GLU A 101 -7.08 -9.40 22.72
CA GLU A 101 -6.78 -8.90 24.06
C GLU A 101 -7.24 -9.94 25.09
N GLY A 102 -6.31 -10.46 25.89
CA GLY A 102 -6.63 -11.52 26.86
C GLY A 102 -7.12 -12.82 26.21
N GLY A 103 -6.71 -13.09 24.96
CA GLY A 103 -7.09 -14.29 24.21
C GLY A 103 -8.47 -14.23 23.55
N VAL A 104 -9.05 -13.03 23.40
CA VAL A 104 -10.35 -12.81 22.74
C VAL A 104 -10.21 -11.74 21.67
N VAL A 105 -10.74 -11.99 20.47
CA VAL A 105 -10.84 -11.00 19.39
C VAL A 105 -12.14 -10.25 19.54
N LEU A 106 -12.12 -8.93 19.37
CA LEU A 106 -13.34 -8.11 19.41
C LEU A 106 -13.63 -7.65 18.00
N LEU A 107 -14.83 -7.97 17.51
CA LEU A 107 -15.33 -7.53 16.21
C LEU A 107 -16.49 -6.57 16.44
N GLY A 108 -16.44 -5.41 15.81
CA GLY A 108 -17.46 -4.38 15.88
C GLY A 108 -18.13 -4.18 14.52
N ILE A 109 -19.42 -3.87 14.54
CA ILE A 109 -20.18 -3.41 13.38
C ILE A 109 -21.05 -2.21 13.81
N THR A 110 -21.26 -1.26 12.91
CA THR A 110 -22.17 -0.15 13.19
C THR A 110 -23.63 -0.60 13.11
N SER A 111 -24.52 0.12 13.81
CA SER A 111 -25.97 -0.09 13.71
C SER A 111 -26.45 0.01 12.26
N GLU A 112 -25.92 0.95 11.48
CA GLU A 112 -26.29 1.09 10.07
C GLU A 112 -25.83 -0.12 9.24
N GLY A 113 -24.64 -0.66 9.52
CA GLY A 113 -24.14 -1.86 8.84
C GLY A 113 -24.95 -3.10 9.19
N LEU A 114 -25.33 -3.26 10.46
CA LEU A 114 -26.15 -4.38 10.92
C LEU A 114 -27.54 -4.41 10.27
N GLU A 115 -28.12 -3.24 10.00
CA GLU A 115 -29.46 -3.11 9.38
C GLU A 115 -29.45 -3.19 7.85
N ARG A 116 -28.32 -2.89 7.19
CA ARG A 116 -28.26 -2.73 5.73
C ARG A 116 -27.49 -3.80 4.98
N LEU A 117 -26.62 -4.53 5.64
CA LEU A 117 -25.83 -5.61 5.03
C LEU A 117 -26.60 -6.93 5.13
N ASP A 118 -26.68 -7.65 4.02
CA ASP A 118 -27.21 -9.01 4.01
C ASP A 118 -26.17 -10.02 4.53
N GLY A 119 -26.58 -11.27 4.77
CA GLY A 119 -25.69 -12.29 5.32
C GLY A 119 -24.43 -12.56 4.48
N GLY A 120 -24.48 -12.40 3.15
CA GLY A 120 -23.29 -12.55 2.29
C GLY A 120 -22.35 -11.36 2.40
N GLU A 121 -22.90 -10.16 2.44
CA GLU A 121 -22.15 -8.93 2.62
C GLU A 121 -21.53 -8.86 4.03
N LEU A 122 -22.23 -9.35 5.06
CA LEU A 122 -21.69 -9.51 6.41
C LEU A 122 -20.52 -10.49 6.44
N ARG A 123 -20.61 -11.63 5.73
CA ARG A 123 -19.46 -12.55 5.61
C ARG A 123 -18.25 -11.90 4.93
N PHE A 124 -18.49 -11.05 3.92
CA PHE A 124 -17.42 -10.30 3.27
C PHE A 124 -16.75 -9.33 4.26
N VAL A 125 -17.54 -8.48 4.92
CA VAL A 125 -17.04 -7.46 5.85
C VAL A 125 -16.35 -8.10 7.06
N PHE A 126 -16.95 -9.11 7.69
CA PHE A 126 -16.32 -9.80 8.82
C PHE A 126 -15.06 -10.58 8.41
N GLY A 127 -15.06 -11.19 7.22
CA GLY A 127 -13.87 -11.82 6.66
C GLY A 127 -12.74 -10.83 6.43
N HIS A 128 -13.05 -9.65 5.87
CA HIS A 128 -12.10 -8.56 5.67
C HIS A 128 -11.47 -8.10 6.99
N GLU A 129 -12.30 -7.77 7.99
CA GLU A 129 -11.82 -7.36 9.31
C GLU A 129 -10.94 -8.43 9.96
N LEU A 130 -11.39 -9.69 9.97
CA LEU A 130 -10.60 -10.79 10.53
C LEU A 130 -9.32 -11.06 9.73
N GLY A 131 -9.29 -10.74 8.43
CA GLY A 131 -8.08 -10.69 7.63
C GLY A 131 -7.02 -9.76 8.21
N HIS A 132 -7.39 -8.55 8.64
CA HIS A 132 -6.46 -7.65 9.33
C HIS A 132 -5.88 -8.25 10.61
N ALA A 133 -6.68 -9.01 11.36
CA ALA A 133 -6.22 -9.67 12.57
C ALA A 133 -5.34 -10.90 12.29
N LEU A 134 -5.59 -11.62 11.21
CA LEU A 134 -4.78 -12.77 10.76
C LEU A 134 -3.38 -12.33 10.30
N PHE A 135 -3.30 -11.29 9.48
CA PHE A 135 -2.03 -10.76 8.97
C PHE A 135 -1.30 -9.80 9.93
N ASP A 136 -1.95 -9.48 11.05
CA ASP A 136 -1.42 -8.61 12.11
C ASP A 136 -1.15 -7.18 11.59
N HIS A 137 -2.12 -6.65 10.84
CA HIS A 137 -2.05 -5.32 10.22
C HIS A 137 -2.02 -4.16 11.23
N PHE A 138 -2.44 -4.40 12.47
CA PHE A 138 -2.47 -3.38 13.55
C PHE A 138 -1.09 -3.07 14.15
N ARG A 139 -0.06 -3.80 13.74
CA ARG A 139 1.30 -3.59 14.26
C ARG A 139 1.94 -2.30 13.78
N LEU A 140 1.56 -1.83 12.60
CA LEU A 140 2.14 -0.63 11.99
C LEU A 140 1.02 0.41 11.86
N SER A 141 1.04 1.47 12.66
CA SER A 141 0.04 2.54 12.59
C SER A 141 0.70 3.90 12.30
N PRO A 142 0.11 4.74 11.43
CA PRO A 142 0.66 6.05 11.06
C PRO A 142 0.79 7.00 12.23
N GLU A 143 -0.16 6.94 13.17
CA GLU A 143 -0.20 7.78 14.35
C GLU A 143 1.07 7.64 15.20
N GLN A 144 1.74 6.49 15.13
CA GLN A 144 2.99 6.22 15.84
C GLN A 144 4.20 6.90 15.18
N LEU A 145 4.14 7.17 13.88
CA LEU A 145 5.26 7.70 13.10
C LEU A 145 5.18 9.22 12.95
N VAL A 146 3.99 9.80 13.04
CA VAL A 146 3.79 11.25 12.94
C VAL A 146 4.42 12.01 14.11
N GLU A 147 4.59 11.34 15.25
CA GLU A 147 5.18 11.93 16.47
C GLU A 147 6.73 11.88 16.48
N ASP A 148 7.38 11.19 15.53
CA ASP A 148 8.84 11.01 15.50
C ASP A 148 9.52 11.88 14.42
N GLU A 149 10.21 12.94 14.87
CA GLU A 149 10.93 13.89 14.00
C GLU A 149 12.15 13.28 13.28
N THR A 150 12.58 12.06 13.63
CA THR A 150 13.73 11.38 13.00
C THR A 150 13.37 10.67 11.70
N LEU A 151 12.07 10.53 11.41
CA LEU A 151 11.57 9.86 10.21
C LEU A 151 11.24 10.88 9.11
N ALA A 152 11.79 10.69 7.91
CA ALA A 152 11.36 11.47 6.76
C ALA A 152 9.91 11.21 6.34
N PRO A 153 9.28 12.19 5.66
CA PRO A 153 7.98 12.03 5.02
C PRO A 153 7.85 10.79 4.12
N ILE A 154 8.94 10.30 3.51
CA ILE A 154 8.91 9.07 2.70
C ILE A 154 8.55 7.83 3.51
N HIS A 155 8.92 7.75 4.79
CA HIS A 155 8.62 6.59 5.63
C HIS A 155 7.13 6.52 5.91
N LEU A 156 6.51 7.68 6.18
CA LEU A 156 5.07 7.79 6.30
C LEU A 156 4.38 7.40 4.98
N ALA A 157 4.87 7.89 3.85
CA ALA A 157 4.33 7.54 2.53
C ALA A 157 4.44 6.05 2.21
N ARG A 158 5.56 5.40 2.59
CA ARG A 158 5.75 3.94 2.47
C ARG A 158 4.87 3.14 3.42
N LEU A 159 4.64 3.63 4.65
CA LEU A 159 3.66 3.02 5.52
C LEU A 159 2.25 3.13 4.92
N CYS A 160 1.87 4.30 4.41
CA CYS A 160 0.59 4.47 3.71
C CYS A 160 0.46 3.51 2.53
N ALA A 161 1.53 3.31 1.76
CA ALA A 161 1.54 2.28 0.71
C ALA A 161 1.35 0.87 1.26
N TRP A 162 2.03 0.51 2.36
CA TRP A 162 1.85 -0.78 3.01
C TRP A 162 0.41 -0.98 3.53
N MET A 163 -0.20 0.03 4.15
CA MET A 163 -1.59 -0.05 4.60
C MET A 163 -2.54 -0.26 3.42
N ARG A 164 -2.32 0.43 2.29
CA ARG A 164 -3.11 0.16 1.08
C ARG A 164 -2.96 -1.27 0.56
N TYR A 165 -1.78 -1.87 0.69
CA TYR A 165 -1.55 -3.27 0.34
C TYR A 165 -2.23 -4.23 1.33
N ALA A 166 -2.21 -3.91 2.61
CA ALA A 166 -2.89 -4.66 3.67
C ALA A 166 -4.40 -4.76 3.42
N GLU A 167 -5.04 -3.70 2.89
CA GLU A 167 -6.45 -3.72 2.48
C GLU A 167 -6.72 -4.77 1.39
N LEU A 168 -5.81 -4.96 0.43
CA LEU A 168 -5.98 -5.96 -0.63
C LEU A 168 -5.90 -7.39 -0.10
N SER A 169 -4.98 -7.64 0.83
CA SER A 169 -4.89 -8.93 1.50
C SER A 169 -6.15 -9.22 2.32
N ALA A 170 -6.66 -8.22 3.04
CA ALA A 170 -7.92 -8.33 3.77
C ALA A 170 -9.12 -8.55 2.83
N ASP A 171 -9.19 -7.86 1.69
CA ASP A 171 -10.23 -8.07 0.67
C ASP A 171 -10.26 -9.50 0.13
N ARG A 172 -9.09 -10.11 -0.10
CA ARG A 172 -8.99 -11.51 -0.53
C ARG A 172 -9.60 -12.44 0.52
N VAL A 173 -9.36 -12.20 1.81
CA VAL A 173 -9.97 -12.96 2.91
C VAL A 173 -11.49 -12.75 2.94
N GLY A 174 -11.95 -11.51 2.78
CA GLY A 174 -13.38 -11.18 2.68
C GLY A 174 -14.07 -11.94 1.54
N LEU A 175 -13.46 -11.97 0.35
CA LEU A 175 -14.02 -12.68 -0.81
C LEU A 175 -14.05 -14.20 -0.63
N LEU A 176 -13.03 -14.78 0.01
CA LEU A 176 -13.04 -16.21 0.37
C LEU A 176 -14.18 -16.55 1.33
N CYS A 177 -14.53 -15.61 2.21
CA CYS A 177 -15.59 -15.79 3.21
C CYS A 177 -17.00 -15.66 2.65
N CYS A 178 -17.24 -14.70 1.75
CA CYS A 178 -18.56 -14.57 1.11
C CYS A 178 -18.76 -15.55 -0.05
N ASP A 179 -17.66 -16.00 -0.67
CA ASP A 179 -17.63 -16.91 -1.83
C ASP A 179 -18.48 -16.42 -3.03
N ASP A 180 -18.59 -15.10 -3.18
CA ASP A 180 -19.32 -14.47 -4.28
C ASP A 180 -18.79 -13.06 -4.56
N PHE A 181 -18.27 -12.86 -5.77
CA PHE A 181 -17.68 -11.59 -6.18
C PHE A 181 -18.74 -10.48 -6.28
N ASP A 182 -19.93 -10.77 -6.80
CA ASP A 182 -21.01 -9.79 -6.88
C ASP A 182 -21.43 -9.33 -5.48
N THR A 183 -21.49 -10.23 -4.51
CA THR A 183 -21.72 -9.89 -3.10
C THR A 183 -20.65 -8.95 -2.55
N ALA A 184 -19.37 -9.20 -2.84
CA ALA A 184 -18.29 -8.30 -2.45
C ALA A 184 -18.44 -6.90 -3.08
N VAL A 185 -18.79 -6.83 -4.37
CA VAL A 185 -19.05 -5.55 -5.07
C VAL A 185 -20.23 -4.81 -4.46
N ARG A 186 -21.33 -5.50 -4.12
CA ARG A 186 -22.48 -4.89 -3.43
C ARG A 186 -22.11 -4.37 -2.04
N ALA A 187 -21.29 -5.10 -1.29
CA ALA A 187 -20.77 -4.65 0.00
C ALA A 187 -19.95 -3.35 -0.16
N PHE A 188 -19.00 -3.30 -1.11
CA PHE A 188 -18.25 -2.08 -1.43
C PHE A 188 -19.15 -0.91 -1.82
N PHE A 189 -20.17 -1.16 -2.64
CA PHE A 189 -21.13 -0.14 -3.04
C PHE A 189 -21.86 0.45 -1.83
N LYS A 190 -22.36 -0.41 -0.92
CA LYS A 190 -23.03 0.02 0.31
C LYS A 190 -22.09 0.79 1.23
N LEU A 191 -20.87 0.29 1.46
CA LEU A 191 -19.85 0.96 2.29
C LEU A 191 -19.48 2.34 1.74
N THR A 192 -19.32 2.46 0.42
CA THR A 192 -18.88 3.72 -0.21
C THR A 192 -20.00 4.75 -0.35
N SER A 193 -21.24 4.30 -0.64
CA SER A 193 -22.35 5.21 -0.97
C SER A 193 -23.39 5.39 0.14
N GLY A 194 -23.46 4.46 1.10
CA GLY A 194 -24.56 4.36 2.05
C GLY A 194 -25.90 3.94 1.43
N LEU A 195 -25.96 3.60 0.14
CA LEU A 195 -27.18 3.20 -0.57
C LEU A 195 -27.38 1.68 -0.51
N SER A 196 -28.54 1.23 0.00
CA SER A 196 -28.85 -0.19 0.18
C SER A 196 -30.12 -0.66 -0.53
N SER A 197 -30.82 0.21 -1.24
CA SER A 197 -32.07 -0.17 -1.91
C SER A 197 -31.82 -1.04 -3.15
N GLN A 198 -32.71 -2.00 -3.38
CA GLN A 198 -32.61 -2.96 -4.50
C GLN A 198 -32.66 -2.29 -5.88
N SER A 199 -33.16 -1.06 -6.00
CA SER A 199 -33.16 -0.31 -7.27
C SER A 199 -31.75 0.13 -7.67
N TYR A 200 -30.89 0.46 -6.70
CA TYR A 200 -29.51 0.84 -6.94
C TYR A 200 -28.61 -0.38 -7.12
N LEU A 201 -28.86 -1.45 -6.35
CA LEU A 201 -28.06 -2.68 -6.43
C LEU A 201 -28.16 -3.40 -7.79
N ARG A 202 -29.28 -3.25 -8.51
CA ARG A 202 -29.40 -3.72 -9.91
C ARG A 202 -28.42 -3.07 -10.88
N HIS A 203 -27.82 -1.95 -10.51
CA HIS A 203 -26.81 -1.23 -11.28
C HIS A 203 -25.44 -1.26 -10.58
N ALA A 204 -25.22 -2.17 -9.63
CA ALA A 204 -23.91 -2.31 -8.98
C ALA A 204 -22.78 -2.62 -10.00
N GLU A 205 -23.11 -3.31 -11.10
CA GLU A 205 -22.23 -3.51 -12.27
C GLU A 205 -21.86 -2.18 -12.96
N GLU A 206 -22.80 -1.23 -13.05
CA GLU A 206 -22.51 0.12 -13.55
C GLU A 206 -21.56 0.85 -12.61
N CYS A 207 -21.71 0.66 -11.29
CA CYS A 207 -20.79 1.24 -10.32
C CYS A 207 -19.38 0.66 -10.46
N ALA A 208 -19.25 -0.67 -10.61
CA ALA A 208 -17.96 -1.30 -10.90
C ALA A 208 -17.34 -0.82 -12.22
N THR A 209 -18.18 -0.54 -13.24
CA THR A 209 -17.74 0.02 -14.53
C THR A 209 -17.32 1.48 -14.40
N GLN A 210 -18.07 2.31 -13.67
CA GLN A 210 -17.73 3.71 -13.37
C GLN A 210 -16.42 3.79 -12.59
N PHE A 211 -16.30 2.97 -11.55
CA PHE A 211 -15.08 2.78 -10.81
C PHE A 211 -13.93 2.36 -11.73
N ALA A 212 -14.14 1.41 -12.64
CA ALA A 212 -13.11 0.99 -13.58
C ALA A 212 -12.69 2.10 -14.55
N ALA A 213 -13.59 3.00 -14.94
CA ALA A 213 -13.31 4.17 -15.76
C ALA A 213 -12.55 5.25 -14.97
N VAL A 214 -12.93 5.53 -13.72
CA VAL A 214 -12.21 6.47 -12.84
C VAL A 214 -10.77 6.02 -12.62
N ALA A 215 -10.53 4.72 -12.47
CA ALA A 215 -9.17 4.19 -12.37
C ALA A 215 -8.32 4.37 -13.65
N ALA A 216 -8.93 4.58 -14.81
CA ALA A 216 -8.21 4.91 -16.05
C ALA A 216 -7.90 6.42 -16.15
N ASP A 217 -8.78 7.27 -15.62
CA ASP A 217 -8.58 8.73 -15.53
C ASP A 217 -7.77 9.17 -14.30
N ALA A 218 -7.60 8.31 -13.29
CA ALA A 218 -6.77 8.52 -12.08
C ALA A 218 -5.26 8.66 -12.37
N MET A 219 -4.90 8.90 -13.63
CA MET A 219 -3.56 9.22 -14.09
C MET A 219 -3.04 10.56 -13.49
N GLU A 220 -3.93 11.35 -12.90
CA GLU A 220 -3.62 12.52 -12.05
C GLU A 220 -3.90 12.19 -10.55
N SER A 221 -3.14 11.26 -9.96
CA SER A 221 -3.15 11.06 -8.50
C SER A 221 -2.75 12.37 -7.79
N SER A 222 -3.58 12.89 -6.89
CA SER A 222 -3.25 14.08 -6.09
C SER A 222 -2.32 13.72 -4.92
N GLU A 223 -1.61 14.71 -4.38
CA GLU A 223 -0.68 14.51 -3.26
C GLU A 223 -1.37 14.01 -1.97
N GLN A 224 -2.64 14.37 -1.77
CA GLN A 224 -3.43 13.87 -0.65
C GLN A 224 -3.67 12.35 -0.73
N ASP A 225 -3.73 11.79 -1.93
CA ASP A 225 -4.07 10.37 -2.14
C ASP A 225 -2.97 9.40 -1.68
N TRP A 226 -1.74 9.90 -1.55
CA TRP A 226 -0.60 9.10 -1.09
C TRP A 226 -0.57 8.89 0.42
N PHE A 227 -1.13 9.84 1.17
CA PHE A 227 -1.31 9.73 2.61
C PHE A 227 -2.62 9.00 2.97
N SER A 228 -3.47 8.69 1.98
CA SER A 228 -4.63 7.83 2.18
C SER A 228 -4.19 6.45 2.65
N THR A 229 -4.76 6.00 3.77
CA THR A 229 -4.54 4.68 4.36
C THR A 229 -5.28 3.58 3.60
N HIS A 230 -6.35 3.95 2.89
CA HIS A 230 -7.16 3.04 2.07
C HIS A 230 -6.99 3.35 0.58
N PRO A 231 -6.88 2.32 -0.29
CA PRO A 231 -6.97 2.52 -1.72
C PRO A 231 -8.40 2.89 -2.11
N TYR A 232 -8.55 3.56 -3.26
CA TYR A 232 -9.88 3.82 -3.79
C TYR A 232 -10.65 2.51 -4.00
N SER A 233 -11.93 2.49 -3.60
CA SER A 233 -12.85 1.37 -3.81
C SER A 233 -12.78 0.80 -5.24
N PRO A 234 -12.69 1.63 -6.31
CA PRO A 234 -12.43 1.13 -7.67
C PRO A 234 -11.24 0.19 -7.86
N LEU A 235 -10.09 0.55 -7.29
CA LEU A 235 -8.86 -0.19 -7.46
C LEU A 235 -8.92 -1.49 -6.67
N ARG A 236 -9.55 -1.46 -5.49
CA ARG A 236 -9.85 -2.64 -4.68
C ARG A 236 -10.75 -3.63 -5.43
N ILE A 237 -11.83 -3.15 -6.03
CA ILE A 237 -12.75 -4.01 -6.83
C ILE A 237 -12.00 -4.63 -8.02
N LYS A 238 -11.16 -3.88 -8.73
CA LYS A 238 -10.32 -4.43 -9.82
C LYS A 238 -9.32 -5.48 -9.33
N ALA A 239 -8.66 -5.23 -8.19
CA ALA A 239 -7.74 -6.20 -7.60
C ALA A 239 -8.49 -7.47 -7.16
N LEU A 240 -9.70 -7.32 -6.63
CA LEU A 240 -10.55 -8.42 -6.21
C LEU A 240 -11.09 -9.22 -7.39
N ASP A 241 -11.39 -8.57 -8.52
CA ASP A 241 -11.73 -9.24 -9.79
C ASP A 241 -10.55 -10.07 -10.30
N ALA A 242 -9.32 -9.53 -10.22
CA ALA A 242 -8.14 -10.32 -10.57
C ALA A 242 -8.00 -11.54 -9.64
N PHE A 243 -8.22 -11.38 -8.34
CA PHE A 243 -8.17 -12.49 -7.39
C PHE A 243 -9.25 -13.54 -7.65
N SER A 244 -10.49 -13.13 -7.93
CA SER A 244 -11.60 -14.04 -8.22
C SER A 244 -11.38 -14.89 -9.49
N ARG A 245 -10.55 -14.41 -10.42
CA ARG A 245 -10.11 -15.12 -11.63
C ARG A 245 -8.84 -15.96 -11.43
N SER A 246 -8.24 -15.95 -10.25
CA SER A 246 -6.98 -16.65 -9.98
C SER A 246 -7.19 -18.13 -9.65
N LYS A 247 -6.21 -18.97 -9.99
CA LYS A 247 -6.19 -20.37 -9.56
C LYS A 247 -6.21 -20.50 -8.03
N THR A 248 -5.52 -19.59 -7.34
CA THR A 248 -5.41 -19.59 -5.88
C THR A 248 -6.76 -19.48 -5.21
N TYR A 249 -7.60 -18.55 -5.65
CA TYR A 249 -8.97 -18.41 -5.13
C TYR A 249 -9.80 -19.68 -5.31
N HIS A 250 -9.79 -20.27 -6.51
CA HIS A 250 -10.55 -21.50 -6.78
C HIS A 250 -10.01 -22.72 -6.03
N ASP A 251 -8.69 -22.86 -5.91
CA ASP A 251 -8.05 -23.94 -5.17
C ASP A 251 -8.39 -23.88 -3.68
N LEU A 252 -8.36 -22.68 -3.07
CA LEU A 252 -8.68 -22.47 -1.65
C LEU A 252 -10.15 -22.78 -1.34
N LEU A 253 -11.04 -22.61 -2.31
CA LEU A 253 -12.45 -22.99 -2.22
C LEU A 253 -12.73 -24.45 -2.62
N GLY A 254 -11.69 -25.22 -2.96
CA GLY A 254 -11.83 -26.62 -3.38
C GLY A 254 -12.44 -26.81 -4.77
N ARG A 255 -12.54 -25.75 -5.59
CA ARG A 255 -13.05 -25.78 -6.97
C ARG A 255 -11.91 -26.18 -7.92
N ARG A 256 -11.80 -27.46 -8.30
CA ARG A 256 -10.76 -27.96 -9.22
C ARG A 256 -11.29 -28.17 -10.64
N GLY A 257 -10.66 -27.53 -11.64
CA GLY A 257 -10.62 -27.97 -13.06
C GLY A 257 -11.95 -27.99 -13.85
N SER A 258 -11.92 -27.41 -15.06
CA SER A 258 -12.96 -27.35 -16.11
C SER A 258 -14.36 -26.76 -15.82
N ASP A 259 -14.83 -26.73 -14.56
CA ASP A 259 -16.18 -26.21 -14.22
C ASP A 259 -16.18 -24.79 -13.64
N VAL A 260 -15.05 -24.10 -13.75
CA VAL A 260 -14.92 -22.75 -13.20
C VAL A 260 -15.46 -21.74 -14.21
N ALA A 261 -16.72 -21.35 -14.06
CA ALA A 261 -17.26 -20.16 -14.69
C ALA A 261 -16.55 -18.94 -14.09
N PHE A 262 -15.67 -18.30 -14.88
CA PHE A 262 -15.03 -17.06 -14.47
C PHE A 262 -16.05 -15.93 -14.45
N HIS A 263 -16.04 -15.12 -13.39
CA HIS A 263 -16.87 -13.94 -13.30
C HIS A 263 -16.60 -13.00 -14.48
N GLN A 264 -17.65 -12.58 -15.20
CA GLN A 264 -17.55 -11.87 -16.49
C GLN A 264 -17.72 -10.35 -16.37
N LEU A 265 -17.36 -9.74 -15.23
CA LEU A 265 -17.74 -8.35 -14.99
C LEU A 265 -16.97 -7.34 -15.88
N LEU A 266 -15.72 -7.66 -16.27
CA LEU A 266 -14.87 -6.78 -17.09
C LEU A 266 -14.58 -7.31 -18.50
N GLY A 267 -15.43 -8.21 -19.02
CA GLY A 267 -15.40 -8.63 -20.43
C GLY A 267 -14.18 -9.45 -20.88
N LYS A 268 -13.29 -9.88 -19.97
CA LYS A 268 -12.14 -10.72 -20.30
C LYS A 268 -12.48 -12.21 -20.15
N SER A 269 -12.87 -12.85 -21.25
CA SER A 269 -12.88 -14.31 -21.35
C SER A 269 -11.43 -14.82 -21.35
N GLY A 270 -11.02 -15.55 -20.33
CA GLY A 270 -9.63 -15.98 -20.19
C GLY A 270 -9.45 -17.22 -19.33
N LYS A 271 -8.26 -17.81 -19.44
CA LYS A 271 -7.78 -18.87 -18.54
C LYS A 271 -7.58 -18.30 -17.13
N ALA A 272 -7.79 -19.12 -16.10
CA ALA A 272 -7.49 -18.75 -14.72
C ALA A 272 -6.07 -18.18 -14.60
N LEU A 273 -5.93 -17.03 -13.93
CA LEU A 273 -4.64 -16.40 -13.71
C LEU A 273 -3.76 -17.31 -12.85
N THR A 274 -2.52 -17.48 -13.28
CA THR A 274 -1.47 -17.99 -12.38
C THR A 274 -1.21 -16.98 -11.27
N GLU A 275 -0.64 -17.44 -10.16
CA GLU A 275 -0.25 -16.58 -9.03
C GLU A 275 0.64 -15.41 -9.49
N ALA A 276 1.68 -15.69 -10.29
CA ALA A 276 2.54 -14.65 -10.84
C ALA A 276 1.82 -13.64 -11.77
N GLU A 277 0.77 -14.07 -12.47
CA GLU A 277 -0.06 -13.17 -13.31
C GLU A 277 -0.97 -12.29 -12.45
N LEU A 278 -1.60 -12.88 -11.42
CA LEU A 278 -2.41 -12.18 -10.44
C LEU A 278 -1.59 -11.07 -9.75
N GLU A 279 -0.45 -11.44 -9.17
CA GLU A 279 0.39 -10.52 -8.39
C GLU A 279 0.91 -9.38 -9.27
N ARG A 280 1.24 -9.67 -10.53
CA ARG A 280 1.60 -8.64 -11.50
C ARG A 280 0.43 -7.71 -11.82
N GLU A 281 -0.75 -8.24 -12.11
CA GLU A 281 -1.94 -7.44 -12.45
C GLU A 281 -2.35 -6.54 -11.28
N VAL A 282 -2.38 -7.06 -10.06
CA VAL A 282 -2.68 -6.29 -8.83
C VAL A 282 -1.62 -5.21 -8.58
N ARG A 283 -0.34 -5.54 -8.76
CA ARG A 283 0.75 -4.56 -8.64
C ARG A 283 0.61 -3.43 -9.67
N GLU A 284 0.24 -3.72 -10.92
CA GLU A 284 -0.04 -2.68 -11.92
C GLU A 284 -1.20 -1.77 -11.51
N ILE A 285 -2.30 -2.34 -10.99
CA ILE A 285 -3.45 -1.56 -10.49
C ILE A 285 -3.02 -0.58 -9.41
N MET A 286 -2.15 -1.02 -8.49
CA MET A 286 -1.73 -0.23 -7.35
C MET A 286 -0.62 0.78 -7.64
N ARG A 287 0.11 0.64 -8.75
CA ARG A 287 1.14 1.63 -9.17
C ARG A 287 0.59 3.05 -9.27
N LEU A 288 -0.70 3.19 -9.57
CA LEU A 288 -1.40 4.48 -9.64
C LEU A 288 -1.40 5.23 -8.29
N MET A 289 -1.28 4.52 -7.18
CA MET A 289 -1.26 5.09 -5.83
C MET A 289 0.10 4.97 -5.13
N ASP A 290 1.17 4.58 -5.82
CA ASP A 290 2.50 4.45 -5.20
C ASP A 290 3.26 5.79 -5.20
N PRO A 291 3.56 6.38 -4.02
CA PRO A 291 4.27 7.65 -3.91
C PRO A 291 5.73 7.59 -4.38
N SER A 292 6.32 6.39 -4.42
CA SER A 292 7.73 6.16 -4.83
C SER A 292 7.86 5.85 -6.32
N PHE A 293 6.75 5.72 -7.06
CA PHE A 293 6.78 5.33 -8.45
C PHE A 293 7.21 6.50 -9.35
N LEU A 294 8.46 6.42 -9.82
CA LEU A 294 9.06 7.25 -10.87
C LEU A 294 9.11 6.49 -12.22
N GLY A 295 8.15 5.59 -12.46
CA GLY A 295 8.28 4.59 -13.52
C GLY A 295 7.96 5.04 -14.94
N ASP A 296 8.45 4.25 -15.90
CA ASP A 296 8.51 4.50 -17.36
C ASP A 296 7.19 4.81 -18.08
N ALA A 297 6.04 4.56 -17.45
CA ALA A 297 4.72 4.78 -18.04
C ALA A 297 4.21 6.23 -17.87
N SER A 298 4.89 7.04 -17.07
CA SER A 298 4.52 8.45 -16.89
C SER A 298 5.09 9.32 -18.02
N PRO A 299 4.35 10.32 -18.54
CA PRO A 299 4.90 11.27 -19.52
C PRO A 299 6.11 12.05 -18.98
N VAL A 300 6.32 12.10 -17.66
CA VAL A 300 7.50 12.69 -17.02
C VAL A 300 8.64 11.72 -16.78
N ALA A 301 8.44 10.41 -17.00
CA ALA A 301 9.46 9.40 -16.73
C ALA A 301 10.76 9.63 -17.52
N PRO A 302 10.75 10.01 -18.81
CA PRO A 302 11.99 10.34 -19.52
C PRO A 302 12.75 11.51 -18.90
N LEU A 303 12.04 12.52 -18.38
CA LEU A 303 12.63 13.68 -17.73
C LEU A 303 13.26 13.30 -16.39
N VAL A 304 12.57 12.47 -15.60
CA VAL A 304 13.09 11.96 -14.32
C VAL A 304 14.32 11.08 -14.54
N GLN A 305 14.26 10.18 -15.51
CA GLN A 305 15.37 9.30 -15.88
C GLN A 305 16.58 10.11 -16.36
N GLU A 306 16.35 11.15 -17.19
CA GLU A 306 17.43 12.04 -17.63
C GLU A 306 18.01 12.84 -16.47
N TYR A 307 17.18 13.41 -15.60
CA TYR A 307 17.63 14.18 -14.44
C TYR A 307 18.42 13.31 -13.46
N LEU A 308 17.91 12.12 -13.08
CA LEU A 308 18.62 11.17 -12.22
C LEU A 308 19.95 10.73 -12.83
N ALA A 309 20.01 10.52 -14.14
CA ALA A 309 21.22 10.07 -14.80
C ALA A 309 22.29 11.18 -14.86
N LEU A 310 21.90 12.43 -15.11
CA LEU A 310 22.81 13.58 -15.13
C LEU A 310 23.23 14.01 -13.72
N ALA A 311 22.28 14.27 -12.84
CA ALA A 311 22.57 14.68 -11.46
C ALA A 311 23.30 13.58 -10.68
N GLY A 312 22.92 12.32 -10.89
CA GLY A 312 23.61 11.18 -10.26
C GLY A 312 25.04 10.97 -10.80
N MET A 313 25.30 11.36 -12.05
CA MET A 313 26.66 11.36 -12.59
C MET A 313 27.48 12.52 -12.02
N ASP A 314 26.89 13.69 -11.82
CA ASP A 314 27.58 14.82 -11.17
C ASP A 314 27.94 14.52 -9.73
N VAL A 315 27.03 13.88 -8.99
CA VAL A 315 27.31 13.40 -7.63
C VAL A 315 28.50 12.45 -7.67
N ALA A 316 28.44 11.42 -8.52
CA ALA A 316 29.50 10.42 -8.63
C ALA A 316 30.81 10.92 -9.27
N LEU A 317 30.85 12.16 -9.79
CA LEU A 317 32.04 12.79 -10.35
C LEU A 317 32.54 13.94 -9.48
N ALA A 318 31.87 14.26 -8.38
CA ALA A 318 32.13 15.46 -7.60
C ALA A 318 33.53 15.46 -6.98
N ASP A 319 34.04 14.28 -6.63
CA ASP A 319 35.39 14.07 -6.09
C ASP A 319 36.48 13.89 -7.19
N GLY A 320 36.07 13.87 -8.46
CA GLY A 320 36.92 13.67 -9.62
C GLY A 320 37.04 12.21 -10.10
N THR A 321 36.47 11.22 -9.39
CA THR A 321 36.53 9.80 -9.78
C THR A 321 35.25 9.02 -9.49
N VAL A 322 34.62 8.46 -10.53
CA VAL A 322 33.46 7.57 -10.34
C VAL A 322 33.85 6.23 -9.72
N ALA A 323 33.46 6.01 -8.47
CA ALA A 323 33.67 4.76 -7.78
C ALA A 323 32.79 3.63 -8.35
N ARG A 324 33.23 2.39 -8.12
CA ARG A 324 32.50 1.19 -8.63
C ARG A 324 31.16 1.02 -7.93
N GLY A 325 31.03 1.45 -6.67
CA GLY A 325 29.81 1.41 -5.87
C GLY A 325 28.73 2.32 -6.45
N GLU A 326 29.08 3.59 -6.66
CA GLU A 326 28.19 4.63 -7.19
C GLU A 326 27.69 4.30 -8.60
N LYS A 327 28.60 3.85 -9.49
CA LYS A 327 28.21 3.41 -10.84
C LYS A 327 27.19 2.26 -10.80
N LYS A 328 27.30 1.37 -9.82
CA LYS A 328 26.35 0.26 -9.63
C LYS A 328 25.03 0.75 -9.04
N ALA A 329 25.07 1.67 -8.07
CA ALA A 329 23.88 2.30 -7.49
C ALA A 329 23.09 3.07 -8.55
N LEU A 330 23.75 3.95 -9.31
CA LEU A 330 23.15 4.68 -10.42
C LEU A 330 22.61 3.74 -11.50
N GLY A 331 23.36 2.67 -11.84
CA GLY A 331 22.91 1.67 -12.80
C GLY A 331 21.67 0.88 -12.38
N ARG A 332 21.34 0.80 -11.08
CA ARG A 332 20.08 0.22 -10.60
C ARG A 332 18.90 1.18 -10.76
N LEU A 333 19.16 2.49 -10.70
CA LEU A 333 18.14 3.53 -10.78
C LEU A 333 17.73 3.84 -12.23
N VAL A 334 18.72 4.02 -13.12
CA VAL A 334 18.47 4.46 -14.51
C VAL A 334 18.81 3.41 -15.58
N GLY A 335 19.21 2.22 -15.15
CA GLY A 335 19.63 1.13 -16.03
C GLY A 335 20.99 1.39 -16.73
N LYS A 336 21.59 0.32 -17.26
CA LYS A 336 22.92 0.40 -17.91
C LYS A 336 22.96 1.33 -19.12
N ARG A 337 21.84 1.43 -19.87
CA ARG A 337 21.72 2.32 -21.02
C ARG A 337 21.65 3.79 -20.59
N GLY A 338 20.90 4.12 -19.54
CA GLY A 338 20.80 5.48 -18.98
C GLY A 338 22.15 5.99 -18.50
N VAL A 339 22.93 5.17 -17.78
CA VAL A 339 24.30 5.53 -17.34
C VAL A 339 25.22 5.81 -18.53
N THR A 340 25.12 5.03 -19.62
CA THR A 340 25.97 5.20 -20.80
C THR A 340 25.61 6.50 -21.54
N GLN A 341 24.32 6.76 -21.74
CA GLN A 341 23.83 8.00 -22.36
C GLN A 341 24.20 9.24 -21.54
N ALA A 342 24.11 9.18 -20.21
CA ALA A 342 24.53 10.29 -19.36
C ALA A 342 26.01 10.59 -19.52
N LYS A 343 26.88 9.57 -19.56
CA LYS A 343 28.32 9.77 -19.82
C LYS A 343 28.60 10.37 -21.19
N GLU A 344 27.91 9.88 -22.22
CA GLU A 344 28.05 10.42 -23.58
C GLU A 344 27.60 11.88 -23.66
N LYS A 345 26.48 12.23 -23.01
CA LYS A 345 25.98 13.60 -22.92
C LYS A 345 26.94 14.51 -22.14
N LEU A 346 27.46 14.06 -21.00
CA LEU A 346 28.42 14.82 -20.21
C LEU A 346 29.73 15.09 -20.98
N ALA A 347 30.15 14.14 -21.82
CA ALA A 347 31.33 14.30 -22.67
C ALA A 347 31.09 15.19 -23.91
N ALA A 348 29.83 15.33 -24.34
CA ALA A 348 29.45 16.10 -25.52
C ALA A 348 29.08 17.56 -25.20
N LEU A 349 28.70 17.87 -23.96
CA LEU A 349 28.27 19.19 -23.51
C LEU A 349 29.42 19.92 -22.80
N SER A 350 29.48 21.24 -22.96
CA SER A 350 30.28 22.08 -22.07
C SER A 350 29.67 22.10 -20.66
N ALA A 351 30.48 22.46 -19.65
CA ALA A 351 30.02 22.55 -18.26
C ALA A 351 28.83 23.53 -18.11
N GLU A 352 28.82 24.61 -18.89
CA GLU A 352 27.74 25.60 -18.91
C GLU A 352 26.44 25.03 -19.52
N GLU A 353 26.54 24.29 -20.62
CA GLU A 353 25.39 23.65 -21.27
C GLU A 353 24.79 22.53 -20.42
N HIS A 354 25.64 21.75 -19.74
CA HIS A 354 25.20 20.72 -18.80
C HIS A 354 24.46 21.32 -17.60
N ALA A 355 25.01 22.37 -16.98
CA ALA A 355 24.37 23.08 -15.89
C ALA A 355 23.05 23.74 -16.32
N ALA A 356 22.96 24.26 -17.54
CA ALA A 356 21.72 24.79 -18.11
C ALA A 356 20.68 23.68 -18.28
N ARG A 357 21.06 22.53 -18.84
CA ARG A 357 20.16 21.39 -19.04
C ARG A 357 19.60 20.84 -17.73
N LEU A 358 20.44 20.67 -16.70
CA LEU A 358 20.00 20.26 -15.37
C LEU A 358 19.05 21.29 -14.72
N GLY A 359 19.28 22.59 -14.97
CA GLY A 359 18.40 23.65 -14.49
C GLY A 359 17.03 23.65 -15.18
N GLU A 360 17.00 23.41 -16.49
CA GLU A 360 15.75 23.24 -17.25
C GLU A 360 14.96 22.03 -16.78
N LEU A 361 15.62 20.87 -16.67
CA LEU A 361 15.01 19.64 -16.18
C LEU A 361 14.49 19.82 -14.75
N GLY A 362 15.30 20.43 -13.87
CA GLY A 362 14.88 20.71 -12.49
C GLY A 362 13.60 21.54 -12.42
N ARG A 363 13.51 22.62 -13.22
CA ARG A 363 12.33 23.48 -13.29
C ARG A 363 11.11 22.77 -13.88
N GLU A 364 11.31 21.97 -14.92
CA GLU A 364 10.23 21.20 -15.53
C GLU A 364 9.70 20.13 -14.57
N LEU A 365 10.59 19.45 -13.87
CA LEU A 365 10.25 18.49 -12.83
C LEU A 365 9.63 19.15 -11.61
N SER A 366 10.07 20.33 -11.19
CA SER A 366 9.48 21.04 -10.05
C SER A 366 8.03 21.47 -10.30
N LEU A 367 7.66 21.68 -11.58
CA LEU A 367 6.31 22.00 -12.02
C LEU A 367 5.43 20.75 -12.24
N LYS A 368 6.02 19.66 -12.70
CA LYS A 368 5.28 18.44 -13.08
C LYS A 368 5.29 17.34 -12.03
N LEU A 369 6.17 17.42 -11.03
CA LEU A 369 6.25 16.48 -9.92
C LEU A 369 5.80 17.15 -8.62
N SER A 370 5.06 16.40 -7.82
CA SER A 370 4.78 16.70 -6.42
C SER A 370 6.05 16.85 -5.56
N PRO A 371 6.00 17.53 -4.40
CA PRO A 371 7.05 17.52 -3.38
C PRO A 371 7.59 16.12 -3.05
N ASN A 372 6.77 15.11 -2.77
CA ASN A 372 7.30 13.80 -2.34
C ASN A 372 8.09 13.07 -3.45
N ARG A 373 7.67 13.17 -4.72
CA ARG A 373 8.46 12.65 -5.85
C ARG A 373 9.79 13.40 -6.03
N ARG A 374 9.81 14.72 -5.76
CA ARG A 374 11.04 15.52 -5.75
C ARG A 374 11.96 15.08 -4.59
N LEU A 375 11.41 14.87 -3.40
CA LEU A 375 12.14 14.32 -2.24
C LEU A 375 12.72 12.93 -2.55
N LYS A 376 11.94 12.06 -3.22
CA LYS A 376 12.37 10.72 -3.62
C LYS A 376 13.58 10.75 -4.57
N ILE A 377 13.59 11.67 -5.54
CA ILE A 377 14.73 11.86 -6.44
C ILE A 377 15.97 12.23 -5.63
N ILE A 378 15.84 13.12 -4.64
CA ILE A 378 16.96 13.49 -3.76
C ILE A 378 17.44 12.31 -2.91
N GLU A 379 16.54 11.49 -2.37
CA GLU A 379 16.94 10.27 -1.66
C GLU A 379 17.66 9.28 -2.57
N ASP A 380 17.23 9.11 -3.82
CA ASP A 380 17.92 8.25 -4.78
C ASP A 380 19.33 8.77 -5.09
N LEU A 381 19.52 10.08 -5.20
CA LEU A 381 20.84 10.68 -5.37
C LEU A 381 21.73 10.51 -4.13
N VAL A 382 21.17 10.62 -2.92
CA VAL A 382 21.89 10.33 -1.67
C VAL A 382 22.34 8.87 -1.61
N VAL A 383 21.53 7.92 -2.09
CA VAL A 383 21.92 6.50 -2.20
C VAL A 383 23.08 6.30 -3.18
N VAL A 384 23.19 7.14 -4.21
CA VAL A 384 24.34 7.13 -5.13
C VAL A 384 25.60 7.63 -4.41
N ALA A 385 25.53 8.79 -3.74
CA ALA A 385 26.66 9.35 -2.99
C ALA A 385 27.19 8.39 -1.93
N LEU A 386 26.29 7.75 -1.16
CA LEU A 386 26.70 6.85 -0.07
C LEU A 386 26.99 5.40 -0.53
N ALA A 387 27.11 5.15 -1.83
CA ALA A 387 27.18 3.78 -2.35
C ALA A 387 28.49 3.04 -2.01
N ASP A 388 29.54 3.76 -1.66
CA ASP A 388 30.85 3.24 -1.22
C ASP A 388 31.16 3.53 0.25
N ASN A 389 30.19 4.07 1.01
CA ASN A 389 30.31 4.49 2.40
C ASN A 389 31.34 5.61 2.65
N GLU A 390 31.79 6.31 1.62
CA GLU A 390 32.58 7.54 1.75
C GLU A 390 31.69 8.72 1.31
N LEU A 391 31.77 9.84 2.02
CA LEU A 391 30.99 11.04 1.66
C LEU A 391 31.93 12.25 1.66
N HIS A 392 32.16 12.77 0.47
CA HIS A 392 32.99 13.94 0.23
C HIS A 392 32.16 15.22 0.27
N GLN A 393 32.77 16.31 0.73
CA GLN A 393 32.11 17.62 0.79
C GLN A 393 31.65 18.13 -0.58
N ALA A 394 32.38 17.78 -1.65
CA ALA A 394 31.99 18.09 -3.02
C ALA A 394 30.68 17.40 -3.43
N GLU A 395 30.44 16.15 -3.01
CA GLU A 395 29.19 15.44 -3.30
C GLU A 395 28.00 16.08 -2.58
N VAL A 396 28.22 16.53 -1.34
CA VAL A 396 27.19 17.24 -0.55
C VAL A 396 26.80 18.55 -1.24
N GLU A 397 27.77 19.29 -1.78
CA GLU A 397 27.50 20.53 -2.52
C GLU A 397 26.67 20.27 -3.79
N VAL A 398 27.00 19.20 -4.54
CA VAL A 398 26.24 18.79 -5.73
C VAL A 398 24.83 18.33 -5.36
N LEU A 399 24.66 17.58 -4.27
CA LEU A 399 23.34 17.16 -3.78
C LEU A 399 22.47 18.36 -3.38
N ILE A 400 23.05 19.37 -2.72
CA ILE A 400 22.34 20.60 -2.35
C ILE A 400 21.94 21.39 -3.61
N ASP A 401 22.81 21.47 -4.62
CA ASP A 401 22.48 22.13 -5.89
C ASP A 401 21.34 21.40 -6.62
N ALA A 402 21.39 20.07 -6.69
CA ALA A 402 20.33 19.24 -7.24
C ALA A 402 18.99 19.46 -6.49
N ALA A 403 19.01 19.48 -5.15
CA ALA A 403 17.83 19.75 -4.34
C ALA A 403 17.22 21.12 -4.62
N ARG A 404 18.03 22.17 -4.71
CA ARG A 404 17.54 23.52 -5.04
C ARG A 404 16.88 23.56 -6.42
N ARG A 405 17.44 22.87 -7.40
CA ARG A 405 16.87 22.80 -8.76
C ARG A 405 15.52 22.10 -8.80
N LEU A 406 15.25 21.21 -7.85
CA LEU A 406 13.96 20.53 -7.69
C LEU A 406 13.04 21.22 -6.69
N ASP A 407 13.36 22.43 -6.22
CA ASP A 407 12.55 23.13 -5.21
C ASP A 407 12.39 22.29 -3.92
N VAL A 408 13.49 21.63 -3.52
CA VAL A 408 13.64 20.89 -2.26
C VAL A 408 14.60 21.66 -1.34
N THR A 409 14.27 21.73 -0.06
CA THR A 409 15.06 22.47 0.93
C THR A 409 16.40 21.78 1.22
N PRO A 410 17.53 22.51 1.31
CA PRO A 410 18.83 21.94 1.66
C PRO A 410 18.84 21.19 3.00
N GLN A 411 18.00 21.62 3.95
CA GLN A 411 17.82 20.95 5.23
C GLN A 411 17.34 19.51 5.07
N PHE A 412 16.55 19.20 4.03
CA PHE A 412 16.14 17.84 3.74
C PHE A 412 17.34 16.97 3.30
N VAL A 413 18.26 17.52 2.51
CA VAL A 413 19.48 16.82 2.07
C VAL A 413 20.34 16.48 3.29
N GLU A 414 20.62 17.48 4.13
CA GLU A 414 21.39 17.32 5.37
C GLU A 414 20.72 16.31 6.31
N ALA A 415 19.41 16.41 6.51
CA ALA A 415 18.65 15.46 7.30
C ALA A 415 18.72 14.06 6.70
N THR A 416 18.69 13.89 5.38
CA THR A 416 18.79 12.58 4.69
C THR A 416 20.18 11.98 4.83
N LEU A 417 21.23 12.77 4.67
CA LEU A 417 22.62 12.35 4.83
C LEU A 417 22.91 11.95 6.28
N ASN A 418 22.55 12.80 7.24
CA ASN A 418 22.69 12.49 8.67
C ASN A 418 21.92 11.22 9.05
N ARG A 419 20.71 11.06 8.50
CA ARG A 419 19.89 9.86 8.63
C ARG A 419 20.55 8.61 8.05
N ALA A 420 21.24 8.71 6.92
CA ALA A 420 21.88 7.56 6.30
C ALA A 420 23.21 7.19 6.98
N LEU A 421 23.99 8.19 7.42
CA LEU A 421 25.24 8.00 8.14
C LEU A 421 25.04 7.45 9.56
N SER A 422 23.99 7.87 10.27
CA SER A 422 23.67 7.38 11.62
C SER A 422 23.18 5.92 11.65
N GLY A 423 22.99 5.28 10.49
CA GLY A 423 22.61 3.87 10.36
C GLY A 423 23.76 2.94 9.95
N LEU A 424 24.99 3.46 9.86
CA LEU A 424 26.21 2.69 9.57
C LEU A 424 27.00 2.30 10.84
N ASP A 425 26.60 2.81 12.01
CA ASP A 425 27.02 2.35 13.35
C ASP A 425 26.06 1.28 13.89
#